data_AF-A0A2G6IEY0-F1
#
_entry.id   AF-A0A2G6IEY0-F1
#
_cell.length_a   1.000
_cell.length_b   1.000
_cell.length_c   1.000
_cell.angle_alpha   90.00
_cell.angle_beta   90.00
_cell.angle_gamma   90.00
#
_symmetry.space_group_name_H-M   'P 1'
#
loop_
_entity.id
_entity.type
_entity.pdbx_description
1 polymer ?
#
loop_
_entity_poly.entity_id
_entity_poly.type
_entity_poly.pdbx_seq_one_letter_code
_entity_poly.pdbx_strand_id
1 'polypeptide(L)'
;MVEEARTRDEVVDGAPRNLVSTVFDMAPDSWRVLPATEGVIIAHLDAVIAADQDAQNAVAVKQAFNQRLAQELGLDIEIALAAALQAEAGVTLNRPVINAVNAQFP
;
A
#
# COMPACT_ATOMS: atom_id res chain seq x y z
N MET A 1 4.27 -7.11 -34.03
CA MET A 1 4.20 -8.05 -32.90
C MET A 1 2.97 -7.67 -32.09
N VAL A 2 2.16 -8.64 -31.68
CA VAL A 2 1.00 -8.43 -30.81
C VAL A 2 1.29 -9.22 -29.53
N GLU A 3 1.17 -8.55 -28.39
CA GLU A 3 1.39 -9.14 -27.07
C GLU A 3 0.07 -9.12 -26.31
N GLU A 4 -0.36 -10.25 -25.77
CA GLU A 4 -1.63 -10.38 -25.04
C GLU A 4 -1.38 -10.76 -23.58
N ALA A 5 -2.27 -10.31 -22.69
CA ALA A 5 -2.32 -10.70 -21.28
C ALA A 5 -1.00 -10.53 -20.48
N ARG A 6 -0.22 -9.48 -20.79
CA ARG A 6 1.02 -9.15 -20.07
C ARG A 6 0.74 -8.48 -18.72
N THR A 7 1.46 -8.91 -17.68
CA THR A 7 1.42 -8.29 -16.34
C THR A 7 2.39 -7.10 -16.23
N ARG A 8 2.22 -6.25 -15.21
CA ARG A 8 3.03 -5.03 -15.00
C ARG A 8 4.51 -5.29 -14.77
N ASP A 9 4.87 -6.52 -14.37
CA ASP A 9 6.22 -6.91 -13.99
C ASP A 9 6.97 -7.64 -15.12
N GLU A 10 6.32 -7.84 -16.26
CA GLU A 10 6.91 -8.56 -17.38
C GLU A 10 7.85 -7.69 -18.22
N VAL A 11 8.84 -8.35 -18.82
CA VAL A 11 9.76 -7.75 -19.77
C VAL A 11 9.46 -8.31 -21.14
N VAL A 12 9.27 -7.42 -22.12
CA VAL A 12 9.11 -7.81 -23.52
C VAL A 12 10.49 -7.86 -24.17
N ASP A 13 10.84 -9.03 -24.72
CA ASP A 13 12.14 -9.21 -25.37
C ASP A 13 12.27 -8.28 -26.60
N GLY A 14 13.47 -7.72 -26.79
CA GLY A 14 13.72 -6.73 -27.83
C GLY A 14 13.08 -5.35 -27.62
N ALA A 15 12.36 -5.11 -26.51
CA ALA A 15 11.77 -3.82 -26.19
C ALA A 15 12.47 -3.10 -25.02
N PRO A 16 12.31 -1.76 -24.89
CA PRO A 16 12.78 -1.02 -23.73
C PRO A 16 12.24 -1.61 -22.43
N ARG A 17 13.08 -1.67 -21.39
CA ARG A 17 12.68 -2.22 -20.07
C ARG A 17 11.50 -1.46 -19.44
N ASN A 18 11.32 -0.20 -19.79
CA ASN A 18 10.22 0.63 -19.33
C ASN A 18 8.99 0.56 -20.24
N LEU A 19 8.95 -0.30 -21.27
CA LEU A 19 7.81 -0.42 -22.17
C LEU A 19 6.52 -0.68 -21.39
N VAL A 20 6.52 -1.72 -20.55
CA VAL A 20 5.32 -2.16 -19.84
C VAL A 20 4.82 -1.07 -18.89
N SER A 21 5.69 -0.51 -18.03
CA SER A 21 5.29 0.59 -17.15
C SER A 21 4.76 1.80 -17.93
N THR A 22 5.41 2.16 -19.04
CA THR A 22 4.96 3.29 -19.86
C THR A 22 3.62 3.04 -20.54
N VAL A 23 3.35 1.82 -20.99
CA VAL A 23 2.07 1.42 -21.59
C VAL A 23 0.95 1.42 -20.54
N PHE A 24 1.20 0.98 -19.31
CA PHE A 24 0.20 1.02 -18.24
C PHE A 24 -0.15 2.45 -17.76
N ASP A 25 0.69 3.45 -18.05
CA ASP A 25 0.43 4.87 -17.80
C ASP A 25 -0.32 5.56 -18.96
N MET A 26 -0.51 4.87 -20.09
CA MET A 26 -1.24 5.40 -21.24
C MET A 26 -2.76 5.28 -21.07
N ALA A 27 -3.50 6.16 -21.74
CA ALA A 27 -4.93 5.96 -21.91
C ALA A 27 -5.19 4.75 -22.83
N PRO A 28 -6.26 3.96 -22.61
CA PRO A 28 -6.69 2.96 -23.58
C PRO A 28 -6.93 3.55 -24.97
N ASP A 29 -6.72 2.74 -25.99
CA ASP A 29 -6.77 3.07 -27.42
C ASP A 29 -5.80 4.20 -27.87
N SER A 30 -4.76 4.49 -27.08
CA SER A 30 -3.77 5.51 -27.42
C SER A 30 -2.47 4.93 -27.98
N TRP A 31 -1.78 5.75 -28.77
CA TRP A 31 -0.51 5.43 -29.40
C TRP A 31 0.63 6.21 -28.75
N ARG A 32 1.80 5.57 -28.61
CA ARG A 32 3.00 6.23 -28.12
C ARG A 32 4.25 5.74 -28.82
N VAL A 33 5.14 6.68 -29.08
CA VAL A 33 6.47 6.43 -29.63
C VAL A 33 7.45 6.29 -28.47
N LEU A 34 8.22 5.21 -28.45
CA LEU A 34 9.18 4.90 -27.41
C LEU A 34 10.57 4.72 -28.03
N PRO A 35 11.59 5.44 -27.52
CA PRO A 35 12.96 5.24 -27.97
C PRO A 35 13.47 3.87 -27.52
N ALA A 36 14.13 3.16 -28.41
CA ALA A 36 14.79 1.89 -28.12
C ALA A 36 16.30 1.99 -28.41
N THR A 37 17.07 1.01 -27.93
CA THR A 37 18.51 0.96 -28.14
C THR A 37 18.87 0.95 -29.63
N GLU A 38 18.09 0.24 -30.44
CA GLU A 38 18.20 0.26 -31.90
C GLU A 38 16.85 0.64 -32.51
N GLY A 39 16.71 1.92 -32.88
CA GLY A 39 15.52 2.43 -33.54
C GLY A 39 14.41 2.91 -32.58
N VAL A 40 13.17 2.79 -33.04
CA VAL A 40 11.99 3.36 -32.38
C VAL A 40 10.89 2.31 -32.36
N ILE A 41 10.20 2.19 -31.23
CA ILE A 41 9.02 1.33 -31.09
C ILE A 41 7.78 2.21 -31.05
N ILE A 42 6.75 1.79 -31.76
CA ILE A 42 5.41 2.38 -31.67
C ILE A 42 4.55 1.39 -30.90
N ALA A 43 4.03 1.82 -29.75
CA ALA A 43 3.13 1.04 -28.91
C ALA A 43 1.70 1.59 -29.05
N HIS A 44 0.74 0.68 -29.19
CA HIS A 44 -0.69 0.94 -29.06
C HIS A 44 -1.21 0.14 -27.88
N LEU A 45 -1.93 0.80 -26.99
CA LEU A 45 -2.63 0.13 -25.90
C LEU A 45 -4.07 -0.11 -26.33
N ASP A 46 -4.45 -1.35 -26.58
CA ASP A 46 -5.86 -1.69 -26.86
C ASP A 46 -6.72 -1.54 -25.58
N ALA A 47 -6.40 -2.34 -24.57
CA ALA A 47 -7.13 -2.33 -23.30
C ALA A 47 -6.24 -2.68 -22.11
N VAL A 48 -6.66 -2.22 -20.93
CA VAL A 48 -6.13 -2.68 -19.63
C VAL A 48 -7.17 -3.59 -18.99
N ILE A 49 -6.85 -4.87 -18.88
CA ILE A 49 -7.70 -5.86 -18.22
C ILE A 49 -7.47 -5.76 -16.71
N ALA A 50 -8.54 -5.59 -15.94
CA ALA A 50 -8.46 -5.56 -14.48
C ALA A 50 -7.98 -6.92 -13.95
N ALA A 51 -7.10 -6.90 -12.94
CA ALA A 51 -6.65 -8.12 -12.29
C ALA A 51 -7.81 -8.82 -11.58
N ASP A 52 -7.93 -10.13 -11.75
CA ASP A 52 -8.91 -10.95 -11.06
C ASP A 52 -8.72 -10.85 -9.54
N GLN A 53 -9.72 -10.27 -8.90
CA GLN A 53 -9.72 -9.98 -7.47
C GLN A 53 -10.04 -11.19 -6.60
N ASP A 54 -10.53 -12.27 -7.21
CA ASP A 54 -10.93 -13.51 -6.57
C ASP A 54 -9.95 -14.67 -6.85
N ALA A 55 -8.92 -14.42 -7.67
CA ALA A 55 -7.81 -15.33 -7.87
C ALA A 55 -7.15 -15.70 -6.53
N GLN A 56 -6.70 -16.96 -6.41
CA GLN A 56 -6.19 -17.52 -5.15
C GLN A 56 -5.08 -16.67 -4.51
N ASN A 57 -4.16 -16.14 -5.32
CA ASN A 57 -3.10 -15.23 -4.88
C ASN A 57 -3.64 -13.88 -4.38
N ALA A 58 -4.60 -13.28 -5.08
CA ALA A 58 -5.23 -12.02 -4.68
C ALA A 58 -5.97 -12.17 -3.35
N VAL A 59 -6.70 -13.27 -3.16
CA VAL A 59 -7.36 -13.60 -1.90
C VAL A 59 -6.34 -13.79 -0.76
N ALA A 60 -5.25 -14.52 -1.00
CA ALA A 60 -4.21 -14.71 0.01
C ALA A 60 -3.58 -13.39 0.46
N VAL A 61 -3.28 -12.48 -0.49
CA VAL A 61 -2.75 -11.15 -0.18
C VAL A 61 -3.74 -10.32 0.65
N LYS A 62 -5.03 -10.30 0.26
CA LYS A 62 -6.08 -9.60 1.00
C LYS A 62 -6.26 -10.14 2.41
N GLN A 63 -6.25 -11.46 2.58
CA GLN A 63 -6.35 -12.08 3.90
C GLN A 63 -5.18 -11.70 4.81
N ALA A 64 -3.95 -11.79 4.30
CA ALA A 64 -2.76 -11.41 5.05
C ALA A 64 -2.73 -9.91 5.40
N PHE A 65 -3.27 -9.05 4.53
CA PHE A 65 -3.44 -7.63 4.82
C PHE A 65 -4.51 -7.38 5.89
N ASN A 66 -5.69 -8.00 5.77
CA ASN A 66 -6.78 -7.87 6.73
C ASN A 66 -6.38 -8.35 8.13
N GLN A 67 -5.61 -9.44 8.23
CA GLN A 67 -5.13 -9.94 9.52
C GLN A 67 -4.20 -8.94 10.22
N ARG A 68 -3.29 -8.30 9.48
CA ARG A 68 -2.39 -7.26 10.03
C ARG A 68 -3.17 -6.02 10.44
N LEU A 69 -4.06 -5.54 9.57
CA LEU A 69 -4.90 -4.38 9.84
C LEU A 69 -5.78 -4.58 11.09
N ALA A 70 -6.37 -5.77 11.25
CA ALA A 70 -7.20 -6.06 12.43
C ALA A 70 -6.40 -6.02 13.73
N GLN A 71 -5.13 -6.45 13.71
CA GLN A 71 -4.24 -6.40 14.88
C GLN A 71 -3.85 -4.96 15.22
N GLU A 72 -3.45 -4.17 14.22
CA GLU A 72 -3.10 -2.75 14.40
C GLU A 72 -4.29 -1.95 14.92
N LEU A 73 -5.46 -2.12 14.32
CA LEU A 73 -6.67 -1.41 14.73
C LEU A 73 -7.10 -1.81 16.15
N GLY A 74 -6.91 -3.06 16.56
CA GLY A 74 -7.16 -3.50 17.93
C GLY A 74 -6.32 -2.74 18.95
N LEU A 75 -5.01 -2.64 18.70
CA LEU A 75 -4.09 -1.88 19.57
C LEU A 75 -4.45 -0.38 19.59
N ASP A 76 -4.76 0.21 18.44
CA ASP A 76 -5.11 1.62 18.35
C ASP A 76 -6.41 1.94 19.12
N ILE A 77 -7.41 1.04 19.05
CA ILE A 77 -8.66 1.17 19.80
C ILE A 77 -8.41 1.04 21.30
N GLU A 78 -7.57 0.09 21.74
CA GLU A 78 -7.23 -0.07 23.16
C GLU A 78 -6.54 1.18 23.72
N ILE A 79 -5.58 1.75 22.99
CA ILE A 79 -4.89 2.98 23.38
C ILE A 79 -5.87 4.15 23.46
N ALA A 80 -6.72 4.32 22.44
CA ALA A 80 -7.72 5.38 22.39
C ALA A 80 -8.73 5.26 23.54
N LEU A 81 -9.19 4.05 23.83
CA LEU A 81 -10.12 3.78 24.94
C LEU A 81 -9.46 4.07 26.29
N ALA A 82 -8.23 3.64 26.51
CA ALA A 82 -7.49 3.93 27.74
C ALA A 82 -7.32 5.44 27.95
N ALA A 83 -6.99 6.19 26.89
CA ALA A 83 -6.88 7.65 26.95
C ALA A 83 -8.23 8.32 27.27
N ALA A 84 -9.32 7.85 26.65
CA ALA A 84 -10.66 8.35 26.92
C ALA A 84 -11.09 8.10 28.38
N LEU A 85 -10.85 6.90 28.90
CA LEU A 85 -11.14 6.54 30.28
C LEU A 85 -10.32 7.37 31.28
N GLN A 86 -9.04 7.63 31.01
CA GLN A 86 -8.22 8.50 31.85
C GLN A 86 -8.72 9.94 31.91
N ALA A 87 -9.18 10.47 30.76
CA ALA A 87 -9.75 11.80 30.66
C ALA A 87 -11.09 11.89 31.42
N GLU A 88 -11.95 10.88 31.29
CA GLU A 88 -13.27 10.84 31.93
C GLU A 88 -13.19 10.57 33.44
N ALA A 89 -12.29 9.68 33.87
CA ALA A 89 -12.04 9.40 35.29
C ALA A 89 -11.46 10.62 36.02
N GLY A 90 -11.21 11.74 35.33
CA GLY A 90 -10.76 12.98 35.93
C GLY A 90 -9.47 12.79 36.71
N VAL A 91 -8.55 11.98 36.20
CA VAL A 91 -7.25 11.74 36.82
C VAL A 91 -6.43 13.04 36.72
N THR A 92 -6.75 14.01 37.56
CA THR A 92 -5.82 15.05 37.96
C THR A 92 -4.75 14.33 38.75
N LEU A 93 -3.73 13.84 38.03
CA LEU A 93 -2.48 13.39 38.63
C LEU A 93 -1.97 14.57 39.46
N ASN A 94 -2.20 14.52 40.77
CA ASN A 94 -1.86 15.59 41.68
C ASN A 94 -0.33 15.57 41.80
N ARG A 95 0.37 16.23 40.86
CA ARG A 95 1.84 16.33 40.78
C ARG A 95 2.51 16.72 42.11
N PRO A 96 1.90 17.48 43.04
CA PRO A 96 2.47 17.68 44.37
C PRO A 96 2.66 16.38 45.18
N VAL A 97 1.76 15.41 45.02
CA VAL A 97 1.79 14.14 45.78
C VAL A 97 2.85 13.19 45.26
N ILE A 98 3.09 13.14 43.93
CA ILE A 98 4.18 12.34 43.35
C ILE A 98 5.55 12.88 43.78
N ASN A 99 5.72 14.20 43.79
CA ASN A 99 6.95 14.83 44.27
C ASN A 99 7.18 14.61 45.78
N ALA A 100 6.11 14.49 46.58
CA ALA A 100 6.20 14.23 48.01
C ALA A 100 6.61 12.78 48.33
N VAL A 101 6.16 11.80 47.53
CA VAL A 101 6.55 10.39 47.71
C VAL A 101 8.01 10.17 47.28
N ASN A 102 8.48 10.83 46.22
CA ASN A 102 9.91 10.83 45.85
C ASN A 102 10.82 11.53 46.86
N ALA A 103 10.27 12.41 47.70
CA ALA A 103 11.01 13.08 48.77
C ALA A 103 11.00 12.30 50.11
N GLN A 104 10.24 11.20 50.20
CA GLN A 104 10.15 10.34 51.39
C GLN A 104 10.89 9.01 51.27
N PHE A 105 11.48 8.70 50.12
CA PHE A 105 12.46 7.62 50.01
C PHE A 105 13.86 8.15 50.38
N PRO A 106 14.46 7.70 51.50
CA PRO A 106 15.83 8.05 51.88
C PRO A 106 16.88 7.43 50.96
#